data_AF-A0A7R9XTS1-F1
#
_entry.id   AF-A0A7R9XTS1-F1
#
_cell.length_a   1.000
_cell.length_b   1.000
_cell.length_c   1.000
_cell.angle_alpha   90.00
_cell.angle_beta   90.00
_cell.angle_gamma   90.00
#
_symmetry.space_group_name_H-M   'P 1'
#
loop_
_entity.id
_entity.type
_entity.pdbx_description
1 polymer ?
#
loop_
_entity_poly.entity_id
_entity_poly.type
_entity_poly.pdbx_seq_one_letter_code
_entity_poly.pdbx_strand_id
1 'polypeptide(L)'
;RRMRAAVGVATLATDAGDASHGDGRGAWIVGARGGAGSTRRHRASDDDVASTRSVGQNVGQRVGQDRRRRLHPILAGEVYTRLNFQIDELVDKCGVQERVRATRLPIVYVTHLRTFLMGYLVSLPFVFQKFWGWGTPVAVACVAFALLGVEGAATECENPFSRRRTNHLGMDGFAMQIINETAQYLRLWREDCEEEEE
;
A
#
# COMPACT_ATOMS: atom_id res chain seq x y z
N ARG A 1 -8.82 -37.11 -20.77
CA ARG A 1 -9.72 -36.55 -21.81
C ARG A 1 -11.13 -36.34 -21.24
N ARG A 2 -11.39 -35.19 -20.62
CA ARG A 2 -12.70 -34.56 -20.30
C ARG A 2 -12.32 -33.11 -19.97
N MET A 3 -12.29 -32.11 -20.85
CA MET A 3 -13.28 -31.46 -21.73
C MET A 3 -14.48 -30.84 -20.98
N ARG A 4 -14.56 -29.49 -21.12
CA ARG A 4 -15.68 -28.55 -20.93
C ARG A 4 -15.85 -28.00 -19.49
N ALA A 5 -16.09 -26.70 -19.24
CA ALA A 5 -16.41 -25.58 -20.12
C ALA A 5 -15.95 -24.25 -19.49
N ALA A 6 -15.37 -23.38 -20.32
CA ALA A 6 -15.23 -21.96 -20.06
C ALA A 6 -16.57 -21.28 -20.34
N VAL A 7 -17.01 -20.41 -19.43
CA VAL A 7 -18.11 -19.47 -19.68
C VAL A 7 -17.49 -18.08 -19.77
N GLY A 8 -17.33 -17.63 -21.01
CA GLY A 8 -17.11 -16.23 -21.34
C GLY A 8 -18.47 -15.55 -21.55
N VAL A 9 -18.62 -14.36 -21.00
CA VAL A 9 -19.64 -13.40 -21.42
C VAL A 9 -18.89 -12.16 -21.89
N ALA A 10 -18.91 -11.98 -23.21
CA ALA A 10 -18.52 -10.76 -23.90
C ALA A 10 -19.72 -9.80 -23.99
N THR A 11 -19.49 -8.62 -24.58
CA THR A 11 -20.47 -7.70 -25.23
C THR A 11 -20.90 -6.54 -24.31
N LEU A 12 -20.78 -5.23 -24.60
CA LEU A 12 -20.69 -4.36 -25.81
C LEU A 12 -19.90 -3.08 -25.41
N ALA A 13 -18.94 -2.59 -26.20
CA ALA A 13 -19.04 -1.55 -27.27
C ALA A 13 -19.15 -0.09 -26.74
N THR A 14 -18.17 0.79 -27.02
CA THR A 14 -18.09 1.75 -28.17
C THR A 14 -19.08 2.92 -27.95
N ASP A 15 -18.76 4.22 -27.94
CA ASP A 15 -17.84 5.03 -28.73
C ASP A 15 -17.79 6.48 -28.18
N ALA A 16 -16.80 7.24 -28.67
CA ALA A 16 -16.82 8.67 -29.02
C ALA A 16 -16.89 9.78 -27.95
N GLY A 17 -15.94 10.73 -28.08
CA GLY A 17 -16.23 12.15 -27.87
C GLY A 17 -15.13 13.02 -27.27
N ASP A 18 -14.02 13.18 -27.99
CA ASP A 18 -13.05 14.26 -27.80
C ASP A 18 -13.65 15.60 -28.29
N ALA A 19 -13.60 16.66 -27.48
CA ALA A 19 -13.57 18.05 -27.95
C ALA A 19 -13.20 19.04 -26.83
N SER A 20 -12.08 19.71 -27.09
CA SER A 20 -11.46 20.84 -26.39
C SER A 20 -12.21 22.19 -26.48
N HIS A 21 -11.70 23.17 -25.73
CA HIS A 21 -11.92 24.65 -25.77
C HIS A 21 -13.27 25.15 -25.22
N GLY A 22 -13.38 26.21 -24.42
CA GLY A 22 -12.46 27.26 -23.96
C GLY A 22 -13.30 28.49 -23.56
N ASP A 23 -12.80 29.30 -22.61
CA ASP A 23 -13.29 30.64 -22.19
C ASP A 23 -14.69 30.65 -21.52
N GLY A 24 -15.02 31.31 -20.41
CA GLY A 24 -14.53 32.57 -19.87
C GLY A 24 -15.75 33.50 -19.68
N ARG A 25 -15.84 34.13 -18.49
CA ARG A 25 -16.71 35.27 -18.11
C ARG A 25 -18.11 34.94 -17.57
N GLY A 26 -18.21 35.05 -16.24
CA GLY A 26 -18.99 36.08 -15.54
C GLY A 26 -20.51 36.12 -15.72
N ALA A 27 -21.24 35.94 -14.62
CA ALA A 27 -22.45 36.72 -14.33
C ALA A 27 -22.82 36.60 -12.85
N TRP A 28 -22.73 37.72 -12.16
CA TRP A 28 -23.28 37.97 -10.84
C TRP A 28 -24.81 38.21 -10.95
N ILE A 29 -25.45 38.27 -9.77
CA ILE A 29 -26.63 39.10 -9.42
C ILE A 29 -28.01 38.37 -9.32
N VAL A 30 -28.53 38.35 -8.06
CA VAL A 30 -29.95 38.47 -7.59
C VAL A 30 -30.89 37.28 -7.87
N GLY A 31 -31.73 36.77 -6.95
CA GLY A 31 -32.35 37.33 -5.75
C GLY A 31 -33.87 37.43 -5.96
N ALA A 32 -34.63 36.40 -5.56
CA ALA A 32 -36.11 36.43 -5.42
C ALA A 32 -36.50 35.28 -4.48
N ARG A 33 -36.88 35.51 -3.21
CA ARG A 33 -38.18 35.99 -2.70
C ARG A 33 -39.34 35.00 -2.91
N GLY A 34 -39.64 34.24 -1.85
CA GLY A 34 -40.99 33.93 -1.35
C GLY A 34 -41.89 32.95 -2.14
N GLY A 35 -42.16 31.79 -1.54
CA GLY A 35 -43.26 30.91 -1.94
C GLY A 35 -43.51 29.81 -0.92
N ALA A 36 -44.57 29.96 -0.13
CA ALA A 36 -45.05 28.98 0.84
C ALA A 36 -45.60 27.74 0.12
N GLY A 37 -45.27 26.54 0.61
CA GLY A 37 -45.80 25.28 0.11
C GLY A 37 -45.59 24.15 1.13
N SER A 38 -46.69 23.49 1.50
CA SER A 38 -46.86 22.56 2.61
C SER A 38 -45.94 21.33 2.61
N THR A 39 -45.19 21.12 3.70
CA THR A 39 -44.47 19.86 3.95
C THR A 39 -45.36 18.88 4.70
N ARG A 40 -45.97 17.96 3.94
CA ARG A 40 -46.79 16.85 4.47
C ARG A 40 -45.88 15.86 5.21
N ARG A 41 -45.94 15.86 6.55
CA ARG A 41 -45.34 14.82 7.41
C ARG A 41 -46.01 13.48 7.12
N HIS A 42 -45.29 12.57 6.48
CA HIS A 42 -45.64 11.15 6.52
C HIS A 42 -45.21 10.59 7.88
N ARG A 43 -46.22 10.42 8.75
CA ARG A 43 -46.17 9.65 9.98
C ARG A 43 -46.11 8.17 9.57
N ALA A 44 -44.95 7.54 9.70
CA ALA A 44 -44.84 6.09 9.57
C ALA A 44 -45.52 5.44 10.77
N SER A 45 -46.41 4.49 10.48
CA SER A 45 -47.17 3.71 11.46
C SER A 45 -46.25 2.82 12.30
N ASP A 46 -46.45 2.85 13.61
CA ASP A 46 -45.72 2.08 14.63
C ASP A 46 -46.13 0.59 14.71
N ASP A 47 -46.89 0.08 13.74
CA ASP A 47 -47.53 -1.25 13.84
C ASP A 47 -46.75 -2.41 13.16
N ASP A 48 -45.69 -2.12 12.40
CA ASP A 48 -44.93 -3.16 11.67
C ASP A 48 -43.74 -3.76 12.46
N VAL A 49 -43.45 -3.25 13.66
CA VAL A 49 -42.25 -3.64 14.44
C VAL A 49 -42.50 -4.82 15.40
N ALA A 50 -43.74 -5.28 15.54
CA ALA A 50 -44.11 -6.31 16.51
C ALA A 50 -44.27 -7.74 15.93
N SER A 51 -44.50 -7.89 14.62
CA SER A 51 -44.88 -9.19 14.02
C SER A 51 -43.68 -10.07 13.61
N THR A 52 -42.51 -9.50 13.36
CA THR A 52 -41.29 -10.23 12.94
C THR A 52 -40.48 -10.86 14.09
N ARG A 53 -41.02 -10.87 15.32
CA ARG A 53 -40.33 -11.43 16.51
C ARG A 53 -40.69 -12.87 16.87
N SER A 54 -41.70 -13.49 16.25
CA SER A 54 -42.21 -14.80 16.69
C SER A 54 -41.71 -16.01 15.89
N VAL A 55 -40.99 -15.82 14.78
CA VAL A 55 -40.50 -16.95 13.94
C VAL A 55 -39.07 -17.38 14.29
N GLY A 56 -38.34 -16.60 15.09
CA GLY A 56 -36.94 -16.89 15.46
C GLY A 56 -36.74 -17.84 16.65
N GLN A 57 -37.79 -18.35 17.29
CA GLN A 57 -37.68 -18.98 18.63
C GLN A 57 -37.71 -20.51 18.67
N ASN A 58 -37.83 -21.25 17.56
CA ASN A 58 -38.08 -22.70 17.62
C ASN A 58 -37.06 -23.64 16.95
N VAL A 59 -35.84 -23.20 16.61
CA VAL A 59 -34.79 -24.11 16.11
C VAL A 59 -33.46 -23.90 16.85
N GLY A 60 -33.54 -23.74 18.17
CA GLY A 60 -32.36 -23.61 19.05
C GLY A 60 -32.10 -24.84 19.93
N GLN A 61 -33.00 -25.82 19.94
CA GLN A 61 -32.95 -26.95 20.86
C GLN A 61 -33.30 -28.24 20.15
N ARG A 62 -32.29 -28.93 19.65
CA ARG A 62 -32.00 -30.35 19.95
C ARG A 62 -30.94 -30.89 18.99
N VAL A 63 -30.17 -31.84 19.52
CA VAL A 63 -29.09 -32.62 18.85
C VAL A 63 -27.79 -31.83 18.76
N GLY A 64 -26.74 -32.08 19.54
CA GLY A 64 -26.26 -33.37 20.04
C GLY A 64 -25.05 -33.77 19.20
N GLN A 65 -23.90 -33.97 19.86
CA GLN A 65 -22.71 -34.64 19.35
C GLN A 65 -21.84 -33.87 18.33
N ASP A 66 -20.94 -33.03 18.86
CA ASP A 66 -19.55 -33.03 18.41
C ASP A 66 -18.72 -32.28 19.45
N ARG A 67 -17.92 -33.01 20.23
CA ARG A 67 -17.27 -32.50 21.46
C ARG A 67 -16.16 -31.46 21.19
N ARG A 68 -15.90 -31.11 19.91
CA ARG A 68 -14.94 -30.09 19.44
C ARG A 68 -15.59 -28.81 18.86
N ARG A 69 -16.93 -28.71 18.77
CA ARG A 69 -17.66 -27.61 18.09
C ARG A 69 -18.27 -26.54 19.00
N ARG A 70 -17.63 -26.18 20.11
CA ARG A 70 -18.03 -25.00 20.91
C ARG A 70 -16.83 -24.16 21.26
N LEU A 71 -16.14 -23.62 20.25
CA LEU A 71 -15.60 -22.28 20.43
C LEU A 71 -16.81 -21.38 20.63
N HIS A 72 -17.02 -20.93 21.88
CA HIS A 72 -18.15 -20.07 22.25
C HIS A 72 -18.26 -18.93 21.21
N PRO A 73 -19.45 -18.52 20.73
CA PRO A 73 -19.57 -17.44 19.74
C PRO A 73 -18.85 -16.16 20.17
N ILE A 74 -18.68 -15.97 21.48
CA ILE A 74 -17.88 -14.91 22.09
C ILE A 74 -16.37 -15.10 21.83
N LEU A 75 -15.83 -16.32 21.99
CA LEU A 75 -14.41 -16.63 21.74
C LEU A 75 -14.07 -16.56 20.25
N ALA A 76 -14.98 -17.00 19.38
CA ALA A 76 -14.83 -16.85 17.93
C ALA A 76 -14.81 -15.37 17.51
N GLY A 77 -15.65 -14.53 18.14
CA GLY A 77 -15.61 -13.08 17.96
C GLY A 77 -14.30 -12.45 18.43
N GLU A 78 -13.74 -12.90 19.56
CA GLU A 78 -12.45 -12.43 20.06
C GLU A 78 -11.31 -12.79 19.11
N VAL A 79 -11.22 -14.06 18.68
CA VAL A 79 -10.19 -14.53 17.73
C VAL A 79 -10.29 -13.76 16.41
N TYR A 80 -11.49 -13.57 15.87
CA TYR A 80 -11.71 -12.80 14.64
C TYR A 80 -11.23 -11.35 14.79
N THR A 81 -11.53 -10.70 15.92
CA THR A 81 -11.08 -9.33 16.20
C THR A 81 -9.56 -9.25 16.31
N ARG A 82 -8.92 -10.23 16.96
CA ARG A 82 -7.46 -10.30 17.07
C ARG A 82 -6.79 -10.52 15.71
N LEU A 83 -7.35 -11.38 14.87
CA LEU A 83 -6.83 -11.65 13.54
C LEU A 83 -6.93 -10.39 12.65
N ASN A 84 -8.09 -9.72 12.66
CA ASN A 84 -8.26 -8.46 11.91
C ASN A 84 -7.27 -7.39 12.37
N PHE A 85 -7.04 -7.27 13.68
CA PHE A 85 -6.03 -6.33 14.20
C PHE A 85 -4.62 -6.63 13.65
N GLN A 86 -4.23 -7.91 13.58
CA GLN A 86 -2.93 -8.29 13.00
C GLN A 86 -2.86 -8.01 11.49
N ILE A 87 -3.95 -8.21 10.76
CA ILE A 87 -4.03 -7.89 9.33
C ILE A 87 -3.93 -6.39 9.11
N ASP A 88 -4.67 -5.59 9.90
CA ASP A 88 -4.60 -4.13 9.85
C ASP A 88 -3.18 -3.64 10.15
N GLU A 89 -2.49 -4.25 11.12
CA GLU A 89 -1.09 -3.92 11.39
C GLU A 89 -0.18 -4.23 10.19
N LEU A 90 -0.34 -5.38 9.53
CA LEU A 90 0.43 -5.72 8.33
C LEU A 90 0.19 -4.74 7.19
N VAL A 91 -1.07 -4.33 6.97
CA VAL A 91 -1.45 -3.33 5.97
C VAL A 91 -0.80 -1.98 6.30
N ASP A 92 -0.80 -1.58 7.57
CA ASP A 92 -0.15 -0.35 8.02
C ASP A 92 1.37 -0.39 7.79
N LYS A 93 2.06 -1.50 8.10
CA LYS A 93 3.50 -1.64 7.83
C LYS A 93 3.80 -1.60 6.33
N CYS A 94 2.99 -2.27 5.50
CA CYS A 94 3.09 -2.19 4.04
C CYS A 94 2.90 -0.74 3.54
N GLY A 95 1.93 -0.02 4.12
CA GLY A 95 1.70 1.39 3.80
C GLY A 95 2.88 2.29 4.17
N VAL A 96 3.56 2.02 5.29
CA VAL A 96 4.80 2.71 5.66
C VAL A 96 5.90 2.45 4.62
N GLN A 97 6.08 1.20 4.20
CA GLN A 97 7.10 0.83 3.22
C GLN A 97 6.85 1.47 1.84
N GLU A 98 5.59 1.52 1.38
CA GLU A 98 5.25 2.19 0.13
C GLU A 98 5.48 3.71 0.22
N ARG A 99 5.20 4.35 1.36
CA ARG A 99 5.55 5.76 1.57
C ARG A 99 7.07 6.01 1.51
N VAL A 100 7.87 5.18 2.18
CA VAL A 100 9.35 5.28 2.12
C VAL A 100 9.86 5.04 0.69
N ARG A 101 9.22 4.14 -0.05
CA ARG A 101 9.53 3.92 -1.46
C ARG A 101 9.12 5.10 -2.35
N ALA A 102 8.04 5.79 -2.00
CA ALA A 102 7.53 6.95 -2.73
C ALA A 102 8.33 8.23 -2.47
N THR A 103 9.10 8.33 -1.37
CA THR A 103 10.02 9.45 -1.08
C THR A 103 11.30 9.42 -1.92
N ARG A 104 11.24 8.99 -3.18
CA ARG A 104 12.39 9.14 -4.10
C ARG A 104 12.60 10.62 -4.38
N LEU A 105 13.85 11.07 -4.35
CA LEU A 105 14.13 12.45 -4.70
C LEU A 105 13.79 12.67 -6.18
N PRO A 106 13.28 13.86 -6.54
CA PRO A 106 13.04 14.15 -7.94
C PRO A 106 14.37 14.09 -8.72
N ILE A 107 14.34 13.46 -9.89
CA ILE A 107 15.52 13.20 -10.75
C ILE A 107 16.30 14.48 -11.06
N VAL A 108 15.60 15.61 -11.16
CA VAL A 108 16.16 16.94 -11.40
C VAL A 108 17.14 17.33 -10.29
N TYR A 109 16.83 17.09 -9.01
CA TYR A 109 17.72 17.41 -7.89
C TYR A 109 19.02 16.61 -7.95
N VAL A 110 18.92 15.29 -8.14
CA VAL A 110 20.09 14.40 -8.20
C VAL A 110 20.99 14.77 -9.38
N THR A 111 20.40 15.05 -10.55
CA THR A 111 21.14 15.41 -11.76
C THR A 111 21.82 16.78 -11.62
N HIS A 112 21.15 17.77 -11.02
CA HIS A 112 21.77 19.07 -10.76
C HIS A 112 22.91 18.96 -9.75
N LEU A 113 22.72 18.23 -8.65
CA LEU A 113 23.77 18.03 -7.65
C LEU A 113 25.03 17.44 -8.28
N ARG A 114 24.89 16.42 -9.11
CA ARG A 114 26.02 15.82 -9.84
C ARG A 114 26.70 16.80 -10.80
N THR A 115 25.91 17.62 -11.50
CA THR A 115 26.45 18.63 -12.43
C THR A 115 27.22 19.72 -11.68
N PHE A 116 26.70 20.19 -10.53
CA PHE A 116 27.41 21.13 -9.66
C PHE A 116 28.70 20.53 -9.09
N LEU A 117 28.67 19.26 -8.69
CA LEU A 117 29.86 18.55 -8.19
C LEU A 117 30.96 18.48 -9.26
N MET A 118 30.59 18.18 -10.52
CA MET A 118 31.53 18.18 -11.63
C MET A 118 32.10 19.58 -11.89
N GLY A 119 31.26 20.63 -11.85
CA GLY A 119 31.73 22.01 -11.96
C GLY A 119 32.73 22.39 -10.86
N TYR A 120 32.45 21.97 -9.62
CA TYR A 120 33.36 22.16 -8.49
C TYR A 120 34.73 21.50 -8.72
N LEU A 121 34.74 20.23 -9.15
CA LEU A 121 35.98 19.49 -9.43
C LEU A 121 36.79 20.10 -10.58
N VAL A 122 36.13 20.64 -11.62
CA VAL A 122 36.80 21.34 -12.73
C VAL A 122 37.39 22.68 -12.29
N SER A 123 36.74 23.39 -11.36
CA SER A 123 37.26 24.66 -10.82
C SER A 123 38.45 24.47 -9.87
N LEU A 124 38.50 23.34 -9.15
CA LEU A 124 39.49 22.98 -8.15
C LEU A 124 40.97 23.12 -8.60
N PRO A 125 41.38 22.60 -9.77
CA PRO A 125 42.77 22.75 -10.24
C PRO A 125 43.17 24.23 -10.44
N PHE A 126 42.26 25.10 -10.87
CA PHE A 126 42.57 26.53 -11.06
C PHE A 126 42.84 27.25 -9.74
N VAL A 127 42.16 26.83 -8.67
CA VAL A 127 42.36 27.37 -7.31
C VAL A 127 43.68 26.87 -6.72
N PHE A 128 43.96 25.56 -6.83
CA PHE A 128 45.11 24.94 -6.18
C PHE A 128 46.44 25.08 -6.95
N GLN A 129 46.38 25.37 -8.25
CA GLN A 129 47.58 25.52 -9.09
C GLN A 129 48.57 26.55 -8.53
N LYS A 130 48.07 27.63 -7.92
CA LYS A 130 48.92 28.68 -7.34
C LYS A 130 49.68 28.25 -6.07
N PHE A 131 49.20 27.22 -5.38
CA PHE A 131 49.77 26.77 -4.11
C PHE A 131 50.70 25.57 -4.27
N TRP A 132 50.32 24.60 -5.11
CA TRP A 132 51.00 23.29 -5.18
C TRP A 132 51.69 22.99 -6.51
N GLY A 133 51.48 23.81 -7.54
CA GLY A 133 52.11 23.61 -8.86
C GLY A 133 51.90 22.19 -9.38
N TRP A 134 52.98 21.44 -9.59
CA TRP A 134 52.96 20.06 -10.09
C TRP A 134 52.30 19.04 -9.15
N GLY A 135 52.14 19.35 -7.86
CA GLY A 135 51.40 18.49 -6.92
C GLY A 135 49.88 18.58 -7.07
N THR A 136 49.38 19.63 -7.74
CA THR A 136 47.94 19.94 -7.88
C THR A 136 47.10 18.77 -8.40
N PRO A 137 47.52 18.01 -9.44
CA PRO A 137 46.73 16.88 -9.95
C PRO A 137 46.49 15.79 -8.91
N VAL A 138 47.48 15.53 -8.03
CA VAL A 138 47.38 14.50 -6.98
C VAL A 138 46.41 14.95 -5.90
N ALA A 139 46.50 16.20 -5.43
CA ALA A 139 45.54 16.75 -4.47
C ALA A 139 44.11 16.74 -5.00
N VAL A 140 43.91 17.22 -6.24
CA VAL A 140 42.60 17.25 -6.88
C VAL A 140 42.05 15.83 -7.05
N ALA A 141 42.88 14.86 -7.43
CA ALA A 141 42.47 13.46 -7.53
C ALA A 141 42.01 12.87 -6.19
N CYS A 142 42.71 13.16 -5.09
CA CYS A 142 42.29 12.73 -3.75
C CYS A 142 40.94 13.32 -3.35
N VAL A 143 40.73 14.62 -3.58
CA VAL A 143 39.46 15.29 -3.27
C VAL A 143 38.33 14.80 -4.18
N ALA A 144 38.61 14.62 -5.47
CA ALA A 144 37.66 14.05 -6.43
C ALA A 144 37.24 12.64 -6.04
N PHE A 145 38.18 11.79 -5.64
CA PHE A 145 37.89 10.45 -5.17
C PHE A 145 36.97 10.47 -3.94
N ALA A 146 37.24 11.33 -2.95
CA ALA A 146 36.40 11.44 -1.77
C ALA A 146 34.98 11.94 -2.11
N LEU A 147 34.86 13.02 -2.89
CA LEU A 147 33.58 13.64 -3.21
C LEU A 147 32.72 12.78 -4.14
N LEU A 148 33.32 12.20 -5.19
CA LEU A 148 32.62 11.29 -6.10
C LEU A 148 32.29 9.96 -5.42
N GLY A 149 33.14 9.49 -4.50
CA GLY A 149 32.88 8.30 -3.68
C GLY A 149 31.64 8.48 -2.81
N VAL A 150 31.51 9.63 -2.14
CA VAL A 150 30.32 9.95 -1.33
C VAL A 150 29.08 10.15 -2.19
N GLU A 151 29.17 10.79 -3.36
CA GLU A 151 28.04 10.93 -4.30
C GLU A 151 27.53 9.58 -4.82
N GLY A 152 28.44 8.68 -5.17
CA GLY A 152 28.12 7.30 -5.54
C GLY A 152 27.43 6.55 -4.41
N ALA A 153 27.97 6.65 -3.18
CA ALA A 153 27.36 6.04 -2.00
C ALA A 153 25.97 6.60 -1.69
N ALA A 154 25.77 7.92 -1.80
CA ALA A 154 24.47 8.56 -1.59
C ALA A 154 23.42 8.06 -2.58
N THR A 155 23.81 7.85 -3.85
CA THR A 155 22.92 7.36 -4.90
C THR A 155 22.49 5.90 -4.67
N GLU A 156 23.36 5.07 -4.08
CA GLU A 156 23.01 3.71 -3.68
C GLU A 156 22.08 3.71 -2.45
N CYS A 157 22.35 4.58 -1.46
CA CYS A 157 21.53 4.71 -0.26
C CYS A 157 20.11 5.27 -0.52
N GLU A 158 19.91 6.03 -1.61
CA GLU A 158 18.59 6.60 -1.95
C GLU A 158 17.53 5.53 -2.25
N ASN A 159 17.93 4.38 -2.79
CA ASN A 159 16.99 3.39 -3.30
C ASN A 159 17.24 1.99 -2.75
N PRO A 160 16.98 1.76 -1.45
CA PRO A 160 17.33 0.52 -0.75
C PRO A 160 16.52 -0.68 -1.24
N PHE A 161 15.37 -0.49 -1.87
CA PHE A 161 14.46 -1.58 -2.27
C PHE A 161 14.62 -2.04 -3.73
N SER A 162 15.55 -1.46 -4.49
CA SER A 162 15.67 -1.78 -5.92
C SER A 162 16.47 -3.05 -6.18
N ARG A 163 15.82 -4.09 -6.68
CA ARG A 163 16.40 -5.39 -7.09
C ARG A 163 17.57 -5.32 -8.09
N ARG A 164 17.74 -4.18 -8.79
CA ARG A 164 18.83 -3.96 -9.75
C ARG A 164 20.15 -3.53 -9.07
N ARG A 165 20.11 -3.03 -7.83
CA ARG A 165 21.29 -2.56 -7.10
C ARG A 165 21.96 -3.74 -6.37
N THR A 166 23.27 -3.72 -6.22
CA THR A 166 23.99 -4.80 -5.53
C THR A 166 23.71 -4.79 -4.02
N ASN A 167 23.55 -3.61 -3.42
CA ASN A 167 23.34 -3.44 -1.98
C ASN A 167 21.86 -3.16 -1.64
N HIS A 168 20.95 -3.96 -2.20
CA HIS A 168 19.51 -3.82 -1.96
C HIS A 168 19.05 -4.68 -0.78
N LEU A 169 17.97 -4.26 -0.13
CA LEU A 169 17.30 -5.02 0.91
C LEU A 169 16.52 -6.19 0.26
N GLY A 170 16.85 -7.42 0.63
CA GLY A 170 16.27 -8.64 0.07
C GLY A 170 14.84 -8.91 0.56
N MET A 171 13.89 -8.05 0.19
CA MET A 171 12.48 -8.14 0.61
C MET A 171 11.83 -9.49 0.29
N ASP A 172 12.24 -10.12 -0.81
CA ASP A 172 11.75 -11.45 -1.19
C ASP A 172 12.14 -12.53 -0.18
N GLY A 173 13.32 -12.41 0.43
CA GLY A 173 13.79 -13.32 1.46
C GLY A 173 12.93 -13.22 2.72
N PHE A 174 12.62 -11.99 3.15
CA PHE A 174 11.72 -11.76 4.29
C PHE A 174 10.31 -12.27 4.01
N ALA A 175 9.76 -12.01 2.81
CA ALA A 175 8.45 -12.52 2.43
C ALA A 175 8.42 -14.06 2.43
N MET A 176 9.46 -14.68 1.87
CA MET A 176 9.57 -16.14 1.85
C MET A 176 9.69 -16.72 3.26
N GLN A 177 10.42 -16.07 4.16
CA GLN A 177 10.53 -16.48 5.55
C GLN A 177 9.17 -16.45 6.25
N ILE A 178 8.40 -15.36 6.12
CA ILE A 178 7.07 -15.24 6.72
C ILE A 178 6.12 -16.33 6.19
N ILE A 179 6.17 -16.61 4.88
CA ILE A 179 5.36 -17.66 4.25
C ILE A 179 5.74 -19.04 4.82
N ASN A 180 7.04 -19.33 4.94
CA ASN A 180 7.51 -20.61 5.47
C ASN A 180 7.11 -20.80 6.93
N GLU A 181 7.28 -19.77 7.77
CA GLU A 181 6.88 -19.81 9.18
C GLU A 181 5.36 -20.03 9.31
N THR A 182 4.56 -19.28 8.56
CA THR A 182 3.09 -19.44 8.56
C THR A 182 2.68 -20.84 8.08
N ALA A 183 3.32 -21.35 7.03
CA ALA A 183 3.07 -22.70 6.53
C ALA A 183 3.46 -23.78 7.55
N GLN A 184 4.53 -23.56 8.32
CA GLN A 184 4.94 -24.46 9.40
C GLN A 184 3.92 -24.46 10.55
N TYR A 185 3.46 -23.29 11.00
CA TYR A 185 2.41 -23.23 12.02
C TYR A 185 1.12 -23.92 11.58
N LEU A 186 0.72 -23.76 10.31
CA LEU A 186 -0.46 -24.45 9.76
C LEU A 186 -0.26 -25.97 9.64
N ARG A 187 0.97 -26.44 9.43
CA ARG A 187 1.29 -27.88 9.44
C ARG A 187 1.14 -28.45 10.84
N LEU A 188 1.77 -27.81 11.83
CA LEU A 188 1.67 -28.22 13.24
C LEU A 188 0.21 -28.26 13.70
N TRP A 189 -0.58 -27.21 13.39
CA TRP A 189 -2.00 -27.19 13.72
C TRP A 189 -2.79 -28.32 13.05
N ARG A 190 -2.43 -28.72 11.83
CA ARG A 190 -3.07 -29.85 11.15
C ARG A 190 -2.73 -31.18 11.84
N GLU A 191 -1.47 -31.37 12.21
CA GLU A 191 -1.01 -32.58 12.93
C GLU A 191 -1.71 -32.70 14.30
N ASP A 192 -1.82 -31.62 15.06
CA ASP A 192 -2.57 -31.58 16.33
C ASP A 192 -4.06 -31.94 16.15
N CYS A 193 -4.64 -31.69 14.97
CA CYS A 193 -6.02 -32.09 14.68
C CYS A 193 -6.15 -33.57 14.33
N GLU A 194 -5.14 -34.17 13.72
CA GLU A 194 -5.12 -35.59 13.35
C GLU A 194 -4.90 -36.48 14.59
N GLU A 195 -4.05 -36.05 15.55
CA GLU A 195 -3.83 -36.78 16.82
C GLU A 195 -5.07 -36.83 17.73
N GLU A 196 -6.00 -35.88 17.61
CA GLU A 196 -7.26 -35.90 18.38
C GLU A 196 -8.34 -36.84 17.78
N GLU A 197 -8.14 -37.34 16.56
CA GLU A 197 -9.08 -38.24 15.88
C GLU A 197 -8.75 -39.73 16.07
N GLU A 198 -7.53 -40.07 16.50
CA GLU A 198 -7.07 -41.45 16.84
C GLU A 198 -7.32 -41.84 18.29
#